data_AF-A0A7J6X2X4-F1
#
_entry.id   AF-A0A7J6X2X4-F1
#
_cell.length_a   1.000
_cell.length_b   1.000
_cell.length_c   1.000
_cell.angle_alpha   90.00
_cell.angle_beta   90.00
_cell.angle_gamma   90.00
#
_symmetry.space_group_name_H-M   'P 1'
#
loop_
_entity.id
_entity.type
_entity.pdbx_description
1 polymer ?
#
loop_
_entity_poly.entity_id
_entity_poly.type
_entity_poly.pdbx_seq_one_letter_code
_entity_poly.pdbx_strand_id
1 'polypeptide(L)'
;MEAITVFNGSRNPYVSYLPSSPIAKANGSLSYSQKLNLRTQHLSALHSPSSLFLVSHAKLRSKYNKPHIFLPHLVASLEEVEESYIMIKPDGVQRGLVGEIISRFEKKGFKLTGLKLFQCPKELAEEHYKDLKAKPFFPKLTEYITSGPVVCMAWEGVGVVASARKLIGVTNPLQAEPGTIRGDLAVQTGRNVIHGSDSPENGKREI
;
A
#
# COMPACT_ATOMS: atom_id res chain seq x y z
N MET A 1 29.18 -37.38 -39.69
CA MET A 1 30.39 -37.99 -39.07
C MET A 1 30.55 -37.30 -37.72
N GLU A 2 29.69 -37.62 -36.76
CA GLU A 2 29.79 -38.74 -35.81
C GLU A 2 30.90 -38.56 -34.78
N ALA A 3 30.49 -38.38 -33.52
CA ALA A 3 31.08 -39.09 -32.38
C ALA A 3 30.06 -39.07 -31.23
N ILE A 4 29.33 -40.17 -31.11
CA ILE A 4 28.56 -40.56 -29.93
C ILE A 4 29.56 -41.15 -28.93
N THR A 5 29.47 -40.79 -27.65
CA THR A 5 30.12 -41.57 -26.59
C THR A 5 29.14 -41.76 -25.45
N VAL A 6 28.63 -42.99 -25.36
CA VAL A 6 27.80 -43.52 -24.29
C VAL A 6 28.73 -44.09 -23.23
N PHE A 7 28.57 -43.65 -21.97
CA PHE A 7 29.12 -44.36 -20.81
C PHE A 7 27.97 -44.83 -19.92
N ASN A 8 27.89 -46.15 -19.80
CA ASN A 8 26.97 -46.91 -18.97
C ASN A 8 27.69 -47.25 -17.65
N GLY A 9 27.04 -47.19 -16.49
CA GLY A 9 27.71 -47.52 -15.23
C GLY A 9 26.92 -47.29 -13.93
N SER A 10 25.99 -48.21 -13.65
CA SER A 10 25.70 -48.82 -12.34
C SER A 10 25.77 -47.97 -11.06
N ARG A 11 24.61 -47.71 -10.43
CA ARG A 11 24.52 -47.53 -8.96
C ARG A 11 23.29 -48.23 -8.35
N ASN A 12 23.59 -48.87 -7.23
CA ASN A 12 22.87 -49.82 -6.39
C ASN A 12 21.66 -49.20 -5.62
N PRO A 13 20.51 -49.88 -5.47
CA PRO A 13 19.38 -49.38 -4.69
C PRO A 13 19.46 -49.80 -3.22
N TYR A 14 19.74 -48.87 -2.30
CA TYR A 14 19.51 -49.09 -0.87
C TYR A 14 18.23 -48.40 -0.43
N VAL A 15 17.19 -49.21 -0.30
CA VAL A 15 15.94 -48.92 0.43
C VAL A 15 16.20 -49.20 1.91
N SER A 16 15.87 -48.26 2.79
CA SER A 16 15.76 -48.52 4.23
C SER A 16 14.44 -47.98 4.77
N TYR A 17 13.72 -48.85 5.49
CA TYR A 17 12.40 -48.63 6.07
C TYR A 17 12.52 -48.30 7.57
N LEU A 18 11.80 -47.22 7.98
CA LEU A 18 11.06 -47.03 9.26
C LEU A 18 11.84 -46.94 10.59
N PRO A 19 11.27 -46.39 11.71
CA PRO A 19 9.84 -46.11 11.96
C PRO A 19 9.47 -44.72 12.53
N SER A 20 8.18 -44.40 12.37
CA SER A 20 7.42 -43.33 12.99
C SER A 20 7.23 -43.54 14.50
N SER A 21 7.32 -42.45 15.28
CA SER A 21 6.98 -42.41 16.71
C SER A 21 5.80 -41.47 16.98
N PRO A 22 4.94 -41.76 17.97
CA PRO A 22 3.59 -41.22 18.08
C PRO A 22 3.48 -39.84 18.74
N ILE A 23 2.45 -39.11 18.31
CA ILE A 23 2.01 -37.81 18.82
C ILE A 23 1.31 -38.00 20.17
N ALA A 24 1.87 -37.41 21.23
CA ALA A 24 1.19 -37.21 22.51
C ALA A 24 0.39 -35.89 22.47
N LYS A 25 -0.94 -35.98 22.61
CA LYS A 25 -1.81 -34.82 22.88
C LYS A 25 -2.01 -34.71 24.39
N ALA A 26 -1.62 -33.57 24.96
CA ALA A 26 -1.97 -33.17 26.31
C ALA A 26 -2.38 -31.68 26.32
N ASN A 27 -3.23 -31.36 27.30
CA ASN A 27 -3.71 -30.03 27.73
C ASN A 27 -5.09 -29.69 27.13
N GLY A 28 -6.18 -29.58 27.90
CA GLY A 28 -6.29 -29.11 29.28
C GLY A 28 -6.94 -27.72 29.24
N SER A 29 -8.27 -27.69 29.29
CA SER A 29 -9.09 -26.47 29.27
C SER A 29 -9.06 -25.78 30.64
N LEU A 30 -8.60 -24.54 30.68
CA LEU A 30 -8.71 -23.66 31.86
C LEU A 30 -9.47 -22.38 31.51
N SER A 31 -10.39 -22.01 32.41
CA SER A 31 -11.44 -21.01 32.26
C SER A 31 -10.98 -19.57 32.44
N TYR A 32 -11.53 -18.68 31.63
CA TYR A 32 -11.36 -17.23 31.60
C TYR A 32 -12.16 -16.52 32.71
N SER A 33 -11.70 -16.59 33.96
CA SER A 33 -12.14 -15.65 34.99
C SER A 33 -11.12 -15.63 36.13
N GLN A 34 -10.23 -14.64 36.11
CA GLN A 34 -9.49 -14.07 37.25
C GLN A 34 -8.32 -13.20 36.76
N LYS A 35 -8.53 -11.88 36.69
CA LYS A 35 -7.80 -10.87 37.50
C LYS A 35 -7.97 -9.47 36.92
N LEU A 36 -8.78 -8.72 37.65
CA LEU A 36 -9.02 -7.29 37.62
C LEU A 36 -7.83 -6.47 38.15
N ASN A 37 -7.88 -5.17 37.82
CA ASN A 37 -7.49 -4.01 38.62
C ASN A 37 -6.01 -3.70 38.81
N LEU A 38 -5.63 -2.51 38.31
CA LEU A 38 -4.72 -1.49 38.84
C LEU A 38 -4.86 -0.29 37.87
N ARG A 39 -5.03 0.98 38.21
CA ARG A 39 -5.09 1.73 39.48
C ARG A 39 -5.46 3.18 39.10
N THR A 40 -6.55 3.69 39.66
CA THR A 40 -6.97 5.10 39.64
C THR A 40 -6.34 5.82 40.83
N GLN A 41 -5.64 6.96 40.67
CA GLN A 41 -5.37 8.05 41.65
C GLN A 41 -4.68 9.21 40.88
N HIS A 42 -4.81 10.53 41.10
CA HIS A 42 -5.45 11.40 42.10
C HIS A 42 -5.30 12.88 41.61
N LEU A 43 -6.29 13.77 41.90
CA LEU A 43 -6.21 15.19 42.38
C LEU A 43 -5.26 16.23 41.71
N SER A 44 -5.46 17.56 41.68
CA SER A 44 -6.53 18.57 41.78
C SER A 44 -5.82 19.94 41.95
N ALA A 45 -6.29 20.97 41.24
CA ALA A 45 -6.34 22.40 41.60
C ALA A 45 -5.10 23.18 42.11
N LEU A 46 -4.83 24.36 41.53
CA LEU A 46 -4.49 25.60 42.26
C LEU A 46 -5.04 26.85 41.54
N HIS A 47 -5.64 27.74 42.32
CA HIS A 47 -6.17 29.07 41.98
C HIS A 47 -5.32 30.17 42.68
N SER A 48 -5.52 31.43 42.24
CA SER A 48 -5.39 32.72 42.99
C SER A 48 -4.10 33.55 42.74
N PRO A 49 -4.03 34.88 43.03
CA PRO A 49 -4.95 36.01 42.74
C PRO A 49 -4.24 37.30 42.20
N SER A 50 -5.05 38.27 41.74
CA SER A 50 -4.93 39.75 41.81
C SER A 50 -3.60 40.50 41.56
N SER A 51 -3.62 41.48 40.64
CA SER A 51 -3.33 42.90 40.95
C SER A 51 -3.66 43.83 39.78
N LEU A 52 -4.49 44.84 40.08
CA LEU A 52 -4.73 46.03 39.27
C LEU A 52 -3.46 46.91 39.26
N PHE A 53 -3.05 47.39 38.09
CA PHE A 53 -2.29 48.63 37.96
C PHE A 53 -2.77 49.40 36.72
N LEU A 54 -3.39 50.55 36.99
CA LEU A 54 -3.62 51.66 36.06
C LEU A 54 -2.31 52.44 35.94
N VAL A 55 -1.73 52.64 34.74
CA VAL A 55 -0.94 53.85 34.40
C VAL A 55 -0.86 54.04 32.87
N SER A 56 -1.36 55.22 32.47
CA SER A 56 -1.03 56.12 31.34
C SER A 56 -0.82 55.62 29.91
N HIS A 57 -1.58 56.26 29.01
CA HIS A 57 -1.35 56.35 27.58
C HIS A 57 0.04 56.91 27.23
N ALA A 58 0.82 56.15 26.48
CA ALA A 58 1.93 56.66 25.68
C ALA A 58 1.76 56.19 24.23
N LYS A 59 1.54 57.13 23.32
CA LYS A 59 1.57 56.91 21.86
C LYS A 59 3.02 56.65 21.44
N LEU A 60 3.40 55.38 21.34
CA LEU A 60 4.62 54.97 20.66
C LEU A 60 4.30 54.59 19.21
N ARG A 61 4.89 55.35 18.30
CA ARG A 61 4.85 55.19 16.85
C ARG A 61 5.57 53.87 16.49
N SER A 62 4.81 52.80 16.29
CA SER A 62 5.32 51.51 15.82
C SER A 62 5.82 51.66 14.39
N LYS A 63 7.14 51.65 14.20
CA LYS A 63 7.72 51.17 12.93
C LYS A 63 7.36 49.68 12.86
N TYR A 64 6.48 49.33 11.93
CA TYR A 64 6.17 47.95 11.58
C TYR A 64 7.43 47.25 11.06
N ASN A 65 8.25 46.74 11.97
CA ASN A 65 9.07 45.58 11.66
C ASN A 65 8.12 44.39 11.70
N LYS A 66 7.78 43.85 10.52
CA LYS A 66 7.14 42.54 10.43
C LYS A 66 8.03 41.56 11.21
N PRO A 67 7.57 40.96 12.31
CA PRO A 67 8.25 39.77 12.79
C PRO A 67 8.06 38.73 11.68
N HIS A 68 9.16 38.32 11.05
CA HIS A 68 9.18 37.06 10.33
C HIS A 68 9.01 35.98 11.39
N ILE A 69 7.75 35.68 11.72
CA ILE A 69 7.42 34.47 12.47
C ILE A 69 7.84 33.34 11.54
N PHE A 70 9.00 32.75 11.81
CA PHE A 70 9.40 31.51 11.17
C PHE A 70 8.45 30.43 11.71
N LEU A 71 7.36 30.21 10.97
CA LEU A 71 6.40 29.13 11.19
C LEU A 71 6.80 27.96 10.27
N PRO A 72 7.67 27.03 10.69
CA PRO A 72 8.00 25.86 9.89
C PRO A 72 6.77 24.99 9.61
N HIS A 73 5.68 25.13 10.39
CA HIS A 73 4.41 24.47 10.13
C HIS A 73 3.67 25.07 8.92
N LEU A 74 3.76 26.38 8.65
CA LEU A 74 3.04 26.99 7.52
C LEU A 74 3.65 26.60 6.17
N VAL A 75 4.90 26.13 6.18
CA VAL A 75 5.59 25.55 5.01
C VAL A 75 5.04 24.15 4.68
N ALA A 76 4.41 23.46 5.63
CA ALA A 76 3.86 22.12 5.44
C ALA A 76 2.44 22.08 4.81
N SER A 77 1.85 23.22 4.40
CA SER A 77 0.46 23.26 3.92
C SER A 77 0.22 24.10 2.66
N LEU A 78 1.24 24.24 1.81
CA LEU A 78 1.09 24.82 0.46
C LEU A 78 1.27 23.80 -0.67
N GLU A 79 1.61 22.56 -0.34
CA GLU A 79 1.79 21.51 -1.34
C GLU A 79 0.43 20.99 -1.80
N GLU A 80 0.26 20.85 -3.11
CA GLU A 80 -0.97 20.31 -3.68
C GLU A 80 -1.15 18.85 -3.25
N VAL A 81 -2.31 18.56 -2.68
CA VAL A 81 -2.72 17.18 -2.36
C VAL A 81 -3.34 16.58 -3.61
N GLU A 82 -2.70 15.52 -4.11
CA GLU A 82 -3.17 14.74 -5.25
C GLU A 82 -3.95 13.51 -4.78
N GLU A 83 -4.71 12.93 -5.71
CA GLU A 83 -5.29 11.61 -5.55
C GLU A 83 -4.84 10.70 -6.70
N SER A 84 -4.60 9.43 -6.39
CA SER A 84 -4.24 8.41 -7.38
C SER A 84 -5.19 7.22 -7.25
N TYR A 85 -5.66 6.74 -8.39
CA TYR A 85 -6.34 5.47 -8.48
C TYR A 85 -5.31 4.34 -8.50
N ILE A 86 -5.47 3.39 -7.58
CA ILE A 86 -4.66 2.17 -7.49
C ILE A 86 -5.61 0.97 -7.56
N MET A 87 -5.28 -0.02 -8.40
CA MET A 87 -6.12 -1.21 -8.54
C MET A 87 -5.28 -2.48 -8.43
N ILE A 88 -5.64 -3.34 -7.48
CA ILE A 88 -5.12 -4.71 -7.43
C ILE A 88 -5.88 -5.53 -8.45
N LYS A 89 -5.15 -6.08 -9.41
CA LYS A 89 -5.68 -6.85 -10.53
C LYS A 89 -6.15 -8.25 -10.09
N PRO A 90 -6.89 -9.00 -10.94
CA PRO A 90 -7.45 -10.27 -10.52
C PRO A 90 -6.41 -11.29 -10.03
N ASP A 91 -5.21 -11.31 -10.62
CA ASP A 91 -4.09 -12.14 -10.17
C ASP A 91 -3.60 -11.79 -8.76
N GLY A 92 -3.54 -10.50 -8.41
CA GLY A 92 -3.16 -10.03 -7.08
C GLY A 92 -4.20 -10.41 -6.02
N VAL A 93 -5.49 -10.34 -6.37
CA VAL A 93 -6.59 -10.78 -5.49
C VAL A 93 -6.54 -12.30 -5.29
N GLN A 94 -6.46 -13.07 -6.37
CA GLN A 94 -6.42 -14.54 -6.32
C GLN A 94 -5.23 -15.07 -5.53
N ARG A 95 -4.10 -14.36 -5.54
CA ARG A 95 -2.90 -14.72 -4.79
C ARG A 95 -2.88 -14.23 -3.34
N GLY A 96 -3.95 -13.58 -2.87
CA GLY A 96 -4.03 -13.10 -1.48
C GLY A 96 -3.12 -11.92 -1.17
N LEU A 97 -2.75 -11.10 -2.18
CA LEU A 97 -1.79 -10.00 -2.01
C LEU A 97 -2.44 -8.67 -1.55
N VAL A 98 -3.76 -8.67 -1.31
CA VAL A 98 -4.52 -7.46 -0.98
C VAL A 98 -3.97 -6.75 0.25
N GLY A 99 -3.79 -7.48 1.36
CA GLY A 99 -3.30 -6.90 2.62
C GLY A 99 -1.86 -6.40 2.52
N GLU A 100 -0.98 -7.14 1.86
CA GLU A 100 0.42 -6.75 1.65
C GLU A 100 0.50 -5.45 0.84
N ILE A 101 -0.22 -5.35 -0.27
CA ILE A 101 -0.22 -4.16 -1.13
C ILE A 101 -0.77 -2.94 -0.38
N ILE A 102 -1.94 -3.05 0.27
CA ILE A 102 -2.52 -1.95 1.06
C ILE A 102 -1.53 -1.49 2.13
N SER A 103 -0.93 -2.43 2.86
CA SER A 103 0.03 -2.14 3.91
C SER A 103 1.22 -1.30 3.42
N ARG A 104 1.67 -1.47 2.17
CA ARG A 104 2.79 -0.67 1.63
C ARG A 104 2.42 0.80 1.45
N PHE A 105 1.20 1.09 1.00
CA PHE A 105 0.72 2.46 0.86
C PHE A 105 0.42 3.09 2.24
N GLU A 106 -0.18 2.35 3.17
CA GLU A 106 -0.42 2.83 4.55
C GLU A 106 0.90 3.13 5.27
N LYS A 107 1.85 2.19 5.25
CA LYS A 107 3.17 2.38 5.89
C LYS A 107 3.99 3.51 5.24
N LYS A 108 3.74 3.82 3.97
CA LYS A 108 4.36 4.96 3.29
C LYS A 108 3.81 6.30 3.80
N GLY A 109 2.62 6.32 4.41
CA GLY A 109 1.97 7.49 4.97
C GLY A 109 0.87 8.10 4.09
N PHE A 110 0.45 7.41 3.03
CA PHE A 110 -0.68 7.87 2.22
C PHE A 110 -2.02 7.57 2.91
N LYS A 111 -3.01 8.41 2.64
CA LYS A 111 -4.36 8.26 3.19
C LYS A 111 -5.24 7.50 2.21
N LEU A 112 -5.86 6.41 2.66
CA LEU A 112 -6.85 5.68 1.88
C LEU A 112 -8.18 6.44 1.94
N THR A 113 -8.66 6.95 0.81
CA THR A 113 -9.92 7.70 0.71
C THR A 113 -11.07 6.89 0.12
N GLY A 114 -10.75 5.82 -0.62
CA GLY A 114 -11.75 4.90 -1.17
C GLY A 114 -11.21 3.48 -1.28
N LEU A 115 -12.05 2.49 -1.00
CA LEU A 115 -11.72 1.07 -1.12
C LEU A 115 -12.99 0.30 -1.51
N LYS A 116 -12.94 -0.45 -2.62
CA LYS A 116 -14.03 -1.37 -3.01
C LYS A 116 -13.48 -2.65 -3.64
N LEU A 117 -14.03 -3.79 -3.23
CA LEU A 117 -13.93 -5.03 -4.01
C LEU A 117 -14.96 -4.96 -5.13
N PHE A 118 -14.55 -5.17 -6.38
CA PHE A 118 -15.37 -4.89 -7.53
C PHE A 118 -15.16 -5.90 -8.65
N GLN A 119 -16.25 -6.41 -9.22
CA GLN A 119 -16.21 -7.21 -10.44
C GLN A 119 -16.41 -6.26 -11.62
N CYS A 120 -15.34 -6.01 -12.39
CA CYS A 120 -15.38 -5.03 -13.47
C CYS A 120 -16.20 -5.54 -14.67
N PRO A 121 -17.27 -4.85 -15.09
CA PRO A 121 -17.97 -5.17 -16.34
C PRO A 121 -17.07 -4.83 -17.53
N LYS A 122 -17.28 -5.52 -18.65
CA LYS A 122 -16.43 -5.40 -19.84
C LYS A 122 -16.43 -3.99 -20.42
N GLU A 123 -17.59 -3.34 -20.42
CA GLU A 123 -17.78 -1.99 -20.94
C GLU A 123 -16.92 -0.99 -20.15
N LEU A 124 -16.86 -1.13 -18.83
CA LEU A 124 -16.04 -0.26 -17.98
C LEU A 124 -14.55 -0.55 -18.14
N ALA A 125 -14.15 -1.81 -18.31
CA ALA A 125 -12.75 -2.16 -18.60
C ALA A 125 -12.29 -1.58 -19.95
N GLU A 126 -13.14 -1.61 -20.97
CA GLU A 126 -12.86 -1.02 -22.28
C GLU A 126 -12.74 0.50 -22.23
N GLU A 127 -13.63 1.18 -21.48
CA GLU A 127 -13.54 2.63 -21.26
C GLU A 127 -12.28 3.02 -20.47
N HIS A 128 -11.96 2.27 -19.41
CA HIS A 128 -10.77 2.52 -18.61
C HIS A 128 -9.48 2.46 -19.45
N TYR A 129 -9.37 1.46 -20.34
CA TYR A 129 -8.22 1.26 -21.22
C TYR A 129 -8.41 1.83 -22.64
N LYS A 130 -9.29 2.81 -22.85
CA LYS A 130 -9.62 3.33 -24.19
C LYS A 130 -8.41 3.79 -25.01
N ASP A 131 -7.38 4.34 -24.35
CA ASP A 131 -6.15 4.81 -25.02
C ASP A 131 -5.29 3.65 -25.56
N LEU A 132 -5.57 2.43 -25.10
CA LEU A 132 -4.91 1.20 -25.53
C LEU A 132 -5.72 0.44 -26.59
N LYS A 133 -6.89 0.92 -27.02
CA LYS A 133 -7.80 0.20 -27.93
C LYS A 133 -7.13 -0.25 -29.25
N ALA A 134 -6.18 0.52 -29.76
CA ALA A 134 -5.44 0.20 -30.99
C ALA A 134 -4.30 -0.81 -30.77
N LYS A 135 -4.00 -1.21 -29.53
CA LYS A 135 -2.89 -2.13 -29.22
C LYS A 135 -3.33 -3.58 -29.43
N PRO A 136 -2.46 -4.45 -29.97
CA PRO A 136 -2.81 -5.85 -30.26
C PRO A 136 -3.15 -6.67 -29.00
N PHE A 137 -2.71 -6.23 -27.83
CA PHE A 137 -2.99 -6.87 -26.55
C PHE A 137 -4.28 -6.40 -25.87
N PHE A 138 -4.98 -5.39 -26.42
CA PHE A 138 -6.17 -4.82 -25.79
C PHE A 138 -7.28 -5.85 -25.50
N PRO A 139 -7.66 -6.75 -26.44
CA PRO A 139 -8.68 -7.75 -26.15
C PRO A 139 -8.31 -8.67 -24.99
N LYS A 140 -7.03 -9.07 -24.91
CA LYS A 140 -6.52 -9.91 -23.81
C LYS A 140 -6.47 -9.15 -22.48
N LEU A 141 -6.21 -7.84 -22.52
CA LEU A 141 -6.19 -7.00 -21.33
C LEU A 141 -7.59 -6.84 -20.73
N THR A 142 -8.60 -6.60 -21.56
CA THR A 142 -9.98 -6.44 -21.09
C THR A 142 -10.54 -7.76 -20.58
N GLU A 143 -10.34 -8.87 -21.29
CA GLU A 143 -10.68 -10.22 -20.83
C GLU A 143 -10.01 -10.56 -19.49
N TYR A 144 -8.73 -10.21 -19.37
CA TYR A 144 -7.99 -10.43 -18.13
C TYR A 144 -8.59 -9.64 -16.96
N ILE A 145 -8.81 -8.34 -17.12
CA ILE A 145 -9.28 -7.49 -16.02
C ILE A 145 -10.71 -7.85 -15.59
N THR A 146 -11.53 -8.40 -16.49
CA THR A 146 -12.88 -8.88 -16.17
C THR A 146 -12.96 -10.34 -15.75
N SER A 147 -11.85 -11.09 -15.80
CA SER A 147 -11.82 -12.53 -15.44
C SER A 147 -12.03 -12.84 -13.95
N GLY A 148 -11.98 -11.83 -13.09
CA GLY A 148 -12.21 -11.99 -11.66
C GLY A 148 -12.30 -10.64 -10.93
N PRO A 149 -12.48 -10.66 -9.60
CA PRO A 149 -12.62 -9.45 -8.83
C PRO A 149 -11.31 -8.66 -8.79
N VAL A 150 -11.43 -7.34 -8.76
CA VAL A 150 -10.34 -6.39 -8.49
C VAL A 150 -10.58 -5.67 -7.17
N VAL A 151 -9.52 -5.14 -6.58
CA VAL A 151 -9.64 -4.20 -5.46
C VAL A 151 -9.27 -2.81 -5.96
N CYS A 152 -10.27 -1.95 -6.07
CA CYS A 152 -10.14 -0.55 -6.46
C CYS A 152 -9.87 0.31 -5.22
N MET A 153 -8.91 1.21 -5.30
CA MET A 153 -8.51 2.09 -4.21
C MET A 153 -8.28 3.51 -4.72
N ALA A 154 -8.64 4.49 -3.90
CA ALA A 154 -8.24 5.89 -4.05
C ALA A 154 -7.29 6.24 -2.90
N TRP A 155 -6.11 6.76 -3.23
CA TRP A 155 -5.09 7.17 -2.26
C TRP A 155 -4.81 8.66 -2.41
N GLU A 156 -4.77 9.36 -1.29
CA GLU A 156 -4.57 10.80 -1.19
C GLU A 156 -3.21 11.10 -0.55
N GLY A 157 -2.51 12.11 -1.08
CA GLY A 157 -1.30 12.68 -0.49
C GLY A 157 -0.50 13.52 -1.47
N VAL A 158 0.43 14.32 -0.96
CA VAL A 158 1.33 15.12 -1.80
C VAL A 158 2.20 14.20 -2.65
N GLY A 159 2.17 14.40 -3.97
CA GLY A 159 2.94 13.60 -4.93
C GLY A 159 2.58 12.11 -4.94
N VAL A 160 1.36 11.75 -4.51
CA VAL A 160 0.93 10.35 -4.38
C VAL A 160 1.00 9.61 -5.71
N VAL A 161 0.69 10.24 -6.84
CA VAL A 161 0.76 9.60 -8.16
C VAL A 161 2.18 9.16 -8.47
N ALA A 162 3.14 10.09 -8.43
CA ALA A 162 4.53 9.81 -8.74
C ALA A 162 5.15 8.79 -7.75
N SER A 163 4.83 8.93 -6.45
CA SER A 163 5.31 8.03 -5.41
C SER A 163 4.71 6.63 -5.54
N ALA A 164 3.42 6.51 -5.85
CA ALA A 164 2.74 5.25 -6.10
C ALA A 164 3.40 4.50 -7.26
N ARG A 165 3.69 5.19 -8.37
CA ARG A 165 4.39 4.57 -9.52
C ARG A 165 5.78 4.04 -9.14
N LYS A 166 6.52 4.79 -8.32
CA LYS A 166 7.82 4.35 -7.79
C LYS A 166 7.66 3.10 -6.91
N LEU A 167 6.66 3.09 -6.03
CA LEU A 167 6.36 1.96 -5.15
C LEU A 167 5.91 0.72 -5.93
N ILE A 168 5.15 0.92 -7.01
CA ILE A 168 4.65 -0.15 -7.88
C ILE A 168 5.79 -0.81 -8.66
N GLY A 169 6.71 -0.03 -9.22
CA GLY A 169 7.77 -0.52 -10.11
C GLY A 169 7.36 -0.60 -11.58
N VAL A 170 8.33 -0.84 -12.47
CA VAL A 170 8.10 -0.84 -13.92
C VAL A 170 7.14 -1.94 -14.38
N THR A 171 6.58 -1.79 -15.59
CA THR A 171 5.50 -2.66 -16.10
C THR A 171 5.88 -4.13 -16.23
N ASN A 172 7.14 -4.41 -16.60
CA ASN A 172 7.70 -5.76 -16.65
C ASN A 172 8.29 -6.13 -15.28
N PRO A 173 7.69 -7.06 -14.52
CA PRO A 173 8.17 -7.42 -13.18
C PRO A 173 9.62 -7.90 -13.14
N LEU A 174 10.10 -8.57 -14.20
CA LEU A 174 11.48 -9.06 -14.29
C LEU A 174 12.52 -7.92 -14.40
N GLN A 175 12.06 -6.71 -14.68
CA GLN A 175 12.88 -5.49 -14.73
C GLN A 175 12.54 -4.54 -13.57
N ALA A 176 11.61 -4.92 -12.69
CA ALA A 176 11.25 -4.11 -11.53
C ALA A 176 12.21 -4.39 -10.38
N GLU A 177 12.73 -3.32 -9.78
CA GLU A 177 13.71 -3.42 -8.71
C GLU A 177 13.13 -4.13 -7.46
N PRO A 178 13.95 -4.92 -6.73
CA PRO A 178 13.58 -5.43 -5.42
C PRO A 178 13.10 -4.32 -4.49
N GLY A 179 12.06 -4.61 -3.69
CA GLY A 179 11.38 -3.65 -2.83
C GLY A 179 10.20 -2.93 -3.48
N THR A 180 10.08 -2.96 -4.82
CA THR A 180 8.86 -2.52 -5.51
C THR A 180 7.80 -3.63 -5.48
N ILE A 181 6.52 -3.25 -5.56
CA ILE A 181 5.41 -4.23 -5.53
C ILE A 181 5.56 -5.26 -6.65
N ARG A 182 5.89 -4.82 -7.88
CA ARG A 182 6.05 -5.75 -9.00
C ARG A 182 7.34 -6.56 -8.91
N GLY A 183 8.44 -5.97 -8.45
CA GLY A 183 9.71 -6.67 -8.28
C GLY A 183 9.61 -7.79 -7.23
N ASP A 184 8.88 -7.55 -6.13
CA ASP A 184 8.74 -8.54 -5.07
C ASP A 184 7.64 -9.56 -5.36
N LEU A 185 6.55 -9.15 -6.03
CA LEU A 185 5.30 -9.92 -6.04
C LEU A 185 4.87 -10.40 -7.42
N ALA A 186 5.59 -10.15 -8.51
CA ALA A 186 5.20 -10.59 -9.86
C ALA A 186 6.37 -11.11 -10.69
N VAL A 187 6.07 -11.93 -11.71
CA VAL A 187 7.09 -12.57 -12.57
C VAL A 187 6.85 -12.39 -14.07
N GLN A 188 5.70 -11.82 -14.47
CA GLN A 188 5.32 -11.69 -15.88
C GLN A 188 4.49 -10.42 -16.13
N THR A 189 4.73 -9.74 -17.25
CA THR A 189 4.03 -8.51 -17.64
C THR A 189 2.49 -8.64 -17.69
N GLY A 190 1.98 -9.78 -18.20
CA GLY A 190 0.53 -10.05 -18.26
C GLY A 190 -0.12 -10.36 -16.91
N ARG A 191 0.68 -10.54 -15.86
CA ARG A 191 0.29 -10.89 -14.47
C ARG A 191 1.13 -10.07 -13.49
N ASN A 192 1.03 -8.75 -13.64
CA ASN A 192 1.83 -7.77 -12.89
C ASN A 192 1.10 -7.14 -11.70
N VAL A 193 0.10 -7.85 -11.15
CA VAL A 193 -0.58 -7.66 -9.86
C VAL A 193 -1.31 -6.35 -9.59
N ILE A 194 -0.85 -5.22 -10.11
CA ILE A 194 -1.32 -3.89 -9.72
C ILE A 194 -1.26 -2.88 -10.87
N HIS A 195 -2.21 -1.95 -10.86
CA HIS A 195 -2.26 -0.73 -11.67
C HIS A 195 -2.19 0.50 -10.76
N GLY A 196 -1.60 1.59 -11.27
CA GLY A 196 -1.69 2.90 -10.65
C GLY A 196 -1.68 3.97 -11.72
N SER A 197 -2.43 5.05 -11.51
CA SER A 197 -2.53 6.17 -12.45
C SER A 197 -1.14 6.71 -12.81
N ASP A 198 -0.96 7.14 -14.06
CA ASP A 198 0.33 7.59 -14.56
C ASP A 198 0.57 9.11 -14.44
N SER A 199 -0.50 9.88 -14.25
CA SER A 199 -0.50 11.33 -14.05
C SER A 199 -1.62 11.78 -13.09
N PRO A 200 -1.54 12.99 -12.51
CA PRO A 200 -2.62 13.56 -11.67
C PRO A 200 -3.96 13.68 -12.40
N GLU A 201 -3.95 13.99 -13.70
CA GLU A 201 -5.16 14.07 -14.53
C GLU A 201 -5.81 12.70 -14.68
N ASN A 202 -5.00 11.66 -14.91
CA ASN A 202 -5.50 10.29 -14.96
C ASN A 202 -5.93 9.79 -13.58
N GLY A 203 -5.29 10.23 -12.49
CA GLY A 203 -5.76 9.99 -11.12
C GLY A 203 -7.21 10.44 -10.92
N LYS A 204 -7.51 11.69 -11.32
CA LYS A 204 -8.88 12.25 -11.24
C LYS A 204 -9.87 11.57 -12.19
N ARG A 205 -9.43 11.15 -13.38
CA ARG A 205 -10.28 10.47 -14.37
C ARG A 205 -10.65 9.05 -13.95
N GLU A 206 -9.73 8.36 -13.29
CA GLU A 206 -9.86 6.94 -12.95
C GLU A 206 -10.64 6.69 -11.64
N ILE A 207 -10.65 7.66 -10.71
CA ILE A 207 -11.46 7.64 -9.47
C ILE A 207 -12.94 7.86 -9.79
#